data_AF-A0A2H5X9B7-F1
#
_entry.id   AF-A0A2H5X9B7-F1
#
_cell.length_a   1.000
_cell.length_b   1.000
_cell.length_c   1.000
_cell.angle_alpha   90.00
_cell.angle_beta   90.00
_cell.angle_gamma   90.00
#
_symmetry.space_group_name_H-M   'P 1'
#
loop_
_entity.id
_entity.type
_entity.pdbx_description
1 polymer ?
#
loop_
_entity_poly.entity_id
_entity_poly.type
_entity_poly.pdbx_seq_one_letter_code
_entity_poly.pdbx_strand_id
1 'polypeptide(L)'
;MELRQGMTLVELLIVVAIIAVMAGLSISVLMRVRQRAYIATCISNLRQLVQAVHMYEDDWGTVPIEKPTEIPEGSGEYYGKVQQMLYSYVKNSEVFLCPADFTGGRLACAESYTTDIFGNPIPYLEPSGPNPNSVYWNGRWWLTSYTYPINFLTVQIYGKGSTRLQPKCPLFWCPWHSPTLRADIIARYDGSIEITSSPENHDLLFEGSTED
;
A
#
# COMPACT_ATOMS: atom_id res chain seq x y z
N MET A 1 -34.12 -13.04 55.70
CA MET A 1 -32.86 -12.29 55.92
C MET A 1 -31.76 -13.18 55.38
N GLU A 2 -31.40 -13.04 54.11
CA GLU A 2 -30.37 -13.88 53.49
C GLU A 2 -29.00 -13.48 54.04
N LEU A 3 -28.32 -14.44 54.67
CA LEU A 3 -26.95 -14.28 55.14
C LEU A 3 -26.03 -14.17 53.94
N ARG A 4 -25.60 -12.95 53.62
CA ARG A 4 -24.58 -12.71 52.59
C ARG A 4 -23.26 -13.32 53.07
N GLN A 5 -22.83 -14.39 52.41
CA GLN A 5 -21.49 -14.94 52.60
C GLN A 5 -20.46 -13.98 51.98
N GLY A 6 -19.49 -13.54 52.80
CA GLY A 6 -18.37 -12.73 52.34
C GLY A 6 -17.36 -13.61 51.60
N MET A 7 -16.88 -13.13 50.45
CA MET A 7 -15.86 -13.82 49.67
C MET A 7 -14.54 -13.84 50.45
N THR A 8 -13.87 -14.99 50.49
CA THR A 8 -12.58 -15.11 51.17
C THR A 8 -11.46 -14.50 50.32
N LEU A 9 -10.41 -13.97 50.97
CA LEU A 9 -9.25 -13.41 50.26
C LEU A 9 -8.58 -14.43 49.33
N VAL A 10 -8.63 -15.72 49.70
CA VAL A 10 -8.09 -16.83 48.91
C VAL A 10 -8.92 -17.10 47.66
N GLU A 11 -10.25 -17.09 47.76
CA GLU A 11 -11.12 -17.25 46.57
C GLU A 11 -10.88 -16.15 45.55
N LEU A 12 -10.81 -14.90 46.01
CA LEU A 12 -10.53 -13.77 45.13
C LEU A 12 -9.16 -13.92 44.44
N LEU A 13 -8.14 -14.40 45.17
CA LEU A 13 -6.79 -14.59 44.65
C LEU A 13 -6.72 -15.67 43.56
N ILE A 14 -7.44 -16.79 43.73
CA ILE A 14 -7.49 -17.86 42.73
C ILE A 14 -8.18 -17.36 41.45
N VAL A 15 -9.26 -16.58 41.57
CA VAL A 15 -10.00 -16.06 40.42
C VAL A 15 -9.12 -15.13 39.59
N VAL A 16 -8.42 -14.19 40.22
CA VAL A 16 -7.52 -13.30 39.47
C VAL A 16 -6.33 -14.05 38.88
N ALA A 17 -5.83 -15.11 39.53
CA ALA A 17 -4.78 -15.96 38.98
C ALA A 17 -5.23 -16.68 37.70
N ILE A 18 -6.45 -17.22 37.67
CA ILE A 18 -7.00 -17.89 36.48
C ILE A 18 -7.21 -16.86 35.35
N ILE A 19 -7.78 -15.68 35.64
CA ILE A 19 -7.98 -14.62 34.65
C ILE A 19 -6.63 -14.17 34.06
N ALA A 20 -5.59 -14.02 34.87
CA ALA A 20 -4.25 -13.65 34.41
C ALA A 20 -3.66 -14.67 33.41
N VAL A 21 -3.83 -15.97 33.70
CA VAL A 21 -3.39 -17.04 32.78
C VAL A 21 -4.17 -17.02 31.46
N MET A 22 -5.50 -16.89 31.53
CA MET A 22 -6.33 -16.82 30.32
C MET A 22 -6.04 -15.59 29.45
N ALA A 23 -5.85 -14.43 30.09
CA ALA A 23 -5.51 -13.19 29.41
C ALA A 23 -4.13 -13.28 28.73
N GLY A 24 -3.14 -13.87 29.40
CA GLY A 24 -1.79 -14.07 28.85
C GLY A 24 -1.77 -14.86 27.55
N LEU A 25 -2.55 -15.93 27.45
CA LEU A 25 -2.64 -16.73 26.22
C LEU A 25 -3.32 -15.95 25.07
N SER A 26 -4.32 -15.13 25.39
CA SER A 26 -5.13 -14.41 24.41
C SER A 26 -4.36 -13.32 23.65
N ILE A 27 -3.41 -12.65 24.31
CA ILE A 27 -2.63 -11.55 23.70
C ILE A 27 -1.79 -12.04 22.51
N SER A 28 -1.13 -13.19 22.67
CA SER A 28 -0.23 -13.74 21.64
C SER A 28 -0.99 -14.15 20.37
N VAL A 29 -2.22 -14.66 20.52
CA VAL A 29 -3.08 -15.08 19.41
C VAL A 29 -3.66 -13.87 18.68
N LEU A 30 -4.09 -12.85 19.42
CA LEU A 30 -4.68 -11.64 18.84
C LEU A 30 -3.74 -10.93 17.88
N MET A 31 -2.44 -10.88 18.18
CA MET A 31 -1.44 -10.26 17.29
C MET A 31 -1.38 -10.95 15.92
N ARG A 32 -1.40 -12.29 15.89
CA ARG A 32 -1.40 -13.06 14.63
C ARG A 32 -2.69 -12.86 13.85
N VAL A 33 -3.83 -12.82 14.54
CA VAL A 33 -5.14 -12.55 13.92
C VAL A 33 -5.16 -11.16 13.29
N ARG A 34 -4.64 -10.14 14.00
CA ARG A 34 -4.57 -8.77 13.50
C ARG A 34 -3.69 -8.66 12.24
N GLN A 35 -2.54 -9.33 12.21
CA GLN A 35 -1.68 -9.37 11.03
C GLN A 35 -2.39 -10.00 9.81
N ARG A 36 -3.13 -11.09 10.02
CA ARG A 36 -3.94 -11.71 8.95
C ARG A 36 -5.07 -10.80 8.48
N ALA A 37 -5.72 -10.09 9.41
CA ALA A 37 -6.74 -9.10 9.07
C ALA A 37 -6.16 -7.96 8.22
N TYR A 38 -4.97 -7.47 8.56
CA TYR A 38 -4.28 -6.45 7.77
C TYR A 38 -4.01 -6.91 6.34
N ILE A 39 -3.56 -8.15 6.15
CA ILE A 39 -3.36 -8.72 4.81
C ILE A 39 -4.67 -8.76 4.03
N ALA A 40 -5.74 -9.26 4.65
CA ALA A 40 -7.06 -9.33 4.00
C ALA A 40 -7.57 -7.94 3.59
N THR A 41 -7.44 -6.95 4.46
CA THR A 41 -7.80 -5.56 4.15
C THR A 41 -6.91 -4.97 3.07
N CYS A 42 -5.60 -5.21 3.10
CA CYS A 42 -4.68 -4.76 2.06
C CYS A 42 -5.04 -5.32 0.68
N ILE A 43 -5.33 -6.62 0.59
CA ILE A 43 -5.80 -7.27 -0.64
C ILE A 43 -7.11 -6.63 -1.11
N SER A 44 -8.05 -6.36 -0.21
CA SER A 44 -9.31 -5.69 -0.55
C SER A 44 -9.09 -4.27 -1.09
N ASN A 45 -8.20 -3.50 -0.47
CA ASN A 45 -7.82 -2.16 -0.92
C ASN A 45 -7.20 -2.22 -2.33
N LEU A 46 -6.27 -3.14 -2.56
CA LEU A 46 -5.64 -3.34 -3.86
C LEU A 46 -6.66 -3.69 -4.94
N ARG A 47 -7.64 -4.55 -4.66
CA ARG A 47 -8.73 -4.85 -5.61
C ARG A 47 -9.54 -3.61 -5.97
N GLN A 48 -9.88 -2.78 -4.97
CA GLN A 48 -10.60 -1.52 -5.21
C GLN A 48 -9.78 -0.56 -6.09
N LEU A 49 -8.46 -0.49 -5.88
CA LEU A 49 -7.57 0.33 -6.70
C LEU A 49 -7.46 -0.18 -8.13
N VAL A 50 -7.30 -1.50 -8.34
CA VAL A 50 -7.30 -2.07 -9.69
C VAL A 50 -8.63 -1.83 -10.40
N GLN A 51 -9.74 -2.00 -9.70
CA GLN A 51 -11.05 -1.67 -10.26
C GLN A 51 -11.15 -0.19 -10.65
N ALA A 52 -10.64 0.71 -9.82
CA ALA A 52 -10.60 2.14 -10.13
C ALA A 52 -9.73 2.44 -11.36
N VAL A 53 -8.62 1.72 -11.57
CA VAL A 53 -7.80 1.82 -12.79
C VAL A 53 -8.62 1.44 -14.03
N HIS A 54 -9.36 0.34 -13.98
CA HIS A 54 -10.22 -0.08 -15.10
C HIS A 54 -11.34 0.91 -15.37
N MET A 55 -12.01 1.43 -14.32
CA MET A 55 -13.03 2.47 -14.48
C MET A 55 -12.45 3.75 -15.10
N TYR A 56 -11.24 4.15 -14.69
CA TYR A 56 -10.54 5.27 -15.30
C TYR A 56 -10.24 5.00 -16.78
N GLU A 57 -9.77 3.80 -17.11
CA GLU A 57 -9.49 3.44 -18.51
C GLU A 57 -10.76 3.43 -19.36
N ASP A 58 -11.88 2.94 -18.84
CA ASP A 58 -13.17 2.95 -19.53
C ASP A 58 -13.63 4.38 -19.86
N ASP A 59 -13.42 5.33 -18.94
CA ASP A 59 -13.83 6.72 -19.10
C ASP A 59 -12.88 7.53 -20.00
N TRP A 60 -11.57 7.27 -19.94
CA TRP A 60 -10.53 8.10 -20.57
C TRP A 60 -9.80 7.43 -21.75
N GLY A 61 -10.05 6.14 -22.00
CA GLY A 61 -9.41 5.36 -23.07
C GLY A 61 -7.93 5.03 -22.83
N THR A 62 -7.42 5.33 -21.64
CA THR A 62 -6.03 5.06 -21.22
C THR A 62 -6.00 4.80 -19.73
N VAL A 63 -5.06 3.98 -19.27
CA VAL A 63 -4.77 3.83 -17.83
C VAL A 63 -4.32 5.18 -17.24
N PRO A 64 -4.45 5.39 -15.92
CA PRO A 64 -4.02 6.62 -15.26
C PRO A 64 -2.49 6.74 -15.33
N ILE A 65 -2.01 7.49 -16.32
CA ILE A 65 -0.60 7.70 -16.58
C ILE A 65 -0.13 8.95 -15.86
N GLU A 66 0.83 8.81 -14.94
CA GLU A 66 1.54 9.97 -14.41
C GLU A 66 2.34 10.63 -15.53
N LYS A 67 2.12 11.94 -15.73
CA LYS A 67 2.96 12.79 -16.56
C LYS A 67 3.63 13.85 -15.68
N PRO A 68 4.91 14.16 -15.91
CA PRO A 68 5.52 15.36 -15.32
C PRO A 68 4.64 16.56 -15.68
N THR A 69 4.17 17.30 -14.68
CA THR A 69 3.39 18.52 -14.91
C THR A 69 4.04 19.65 -14.11
N GLU A 70 4.34 20.76 -14.78
CA GLU A 70 4.78 21.98 -14.12
C GLU A 70 3.59 22.60 -13.37
N ILE A 71 3.72 22.83 -12.06
CA ILE A 71 2.76 23.67 -11.33
C ILE A 71 3.12 25.14 -11.65
N PRO A 72 2.14 26.03 -11.93
CA PRO A 72 2.40 27.43 -12.32
C PRO A 72 3.19 28.30 -11.31
N GLU A 73 3.54 27.79 -10.14
CA GLU A 73 4.16 28.58 -9.06
C GLU A 73 5.39 27.87 -8.49
N GLY A 74 6.50 27.89 -9.23
CA GLY A 74 7.89 27.95 -8.74
C GLY A 74 8.37 26.96 -7.66
N SER A 75 7.60 25.92 -7.35
CA SER A 75 7.81 24.98 -6.24
C SER A 75 8.42 23.65 -6.69
N GLY A 76 8.74 23.53 -7.98
CA GLY A 76 9.17 22.30 -8.63
C GLY A 76 8.02 21.60 -9.36
N GLU A 77 8.37 20.76 -10.32
CA GLU A 77 7.45 19.87 -11.02
C GLU A 77 6.85 18.86 -10.03
N TYR A 78 5.53 18.63 -10.09
CA TYR A 78 4.91 17.49 -9.42
C TYR A 78 4.13 16.67 -10.45
N TYR A 79 4.33 15.36 -10.43
CA TYR A 79 3.58 14.42 -11.24
C TYR A 79 2.09 14.49 -10.89
N GLY A 80 1.21 14.57 -11.89
CA GLY A 80 -0.20 14.29 -11.71
C GLY A 80 -0.34 12.86 -11.19
N LYS A 81 -0.54 12.74 -9.88
CA LYS A 81 -0.35 11.47 -9.18
C LYS A 81 -1.52 10.53 -9.43
N VAL A 82 -1.23 9.25 -9.72
CA VAL A 82 -2.24 8.20 -9.99
C VAL A 82 -3.35 8.21 -8.93
N GLN A 83 -2.99 8.46 -7.67
CA GLN A 83 -3.94 8.50 -6.56
C GLN A 83 -5.03 9.56 -6.74
N GLN A 84 -4.71 10.73 -7.28
CA GLN A 84 -5.70 11.80 -7.49
C GLN A 84 -6.64 11.45 -8.64
N MET A 85 -6.09 10.88 -9.71
CA MET A 85 -6.89 10.36 -10.83
C MET A 85 -7.89 9.31 -10.34
N LEU A 86 -7.42 8.37 -9.51
CA LEU A 86 -8.22 7.28 -8.98
C LEU A 86 -9.16 7.69 -7.83
N TYR A 87 -8.87 8.78 -7.11
CA TYR A 87 -9.68 9.21 -5.97
C TYR A 87 -11.13 9.50 -6.35
N SER A 88 -11.38 10.01 -7.56
CA SER A 88 -12.73 10.28 -8.06
C SER A 88 -13.61 9.01 -8.17
N TYR A 89 -12.98 7.84 -8.38
CA TYR A 89 -13.63 6.54 -8.51
C TYR A 89 -13.79 5.83 -7.16
N VAL A 90 -12.75 5.88 -6.31
CA VAL A 90 -12.76 5.19 -5.01
C VAL A 90 -13.47 6.01 -3.93
N LYS A 91 -13.33 7.34 -3.94
CA LYS A 91 -13.87 8.29 -2.95
C LYS A 91 -13.50 7.99 -1.49
N ASN A 92 -12.45 7.20 -1.27
CA ASN A 92 -11.92 6.89 0.04
C ASN A 92 -10.38 6.97 0.01
N SER A 93 -9.83 7.92 0.79
CA SER A 93 -8.38 8.11 0.87
C SER A 93 -7.67 7.00 1.65
N GLU A 94 -8.37 6.29 2.54
CA GLU A 94 -7.79 5.23 3.37
C GLU A 94 -7.41 4.00 2.53
N VAL A 95 -8.05 3.81 1.37
CA VAL A 95 -7.75 2.71 0.44
C VAL A 95 -6.36 2.83 -0.16
N PHE A 96 -5.73 4.01 -0.15
CA PHE A 96 -4.36 4.21 -0.60
C PHE A 96 -3.30 3.88 0.47
N LEU A 97 -3.74 3.55 1.68
CA LEU A 97 -2.88 3.21 2.81
C LEU A 97 -3.01 1.72 3.14
N CYS A 98 -1.86 1.12 3.41
CA CYS A 98 -1.80 -0.25 3.89
C CYS A 98 -2.05 -0.25 5.40
N PRO A 99 -2.93 -1.11 5.95
CA PRO A 99 -3.16 -1.20 7.39
C PRO A 99 -1.94 -1.70 8.19
N ALA A 100 -0.95 -2.30 7.52
CA ALA A 100 0.33 -2.69 8.13
C ALA A 100 1.38 -1.56 8.12
N ASP A 101 1.11 -0.45 7.42
CA ASP A 101 1.99 0.71 7.40
C ASP A 101 1.85 1.51 8.71
N PHE A 102 2.87 1.45 9.55
CA PHE A 102 2.92 2.17 10.83
C PHE A 102 3.28 3.66 10.66
N THR A 103 3.67 4.07 9.47
CA THR A 103 4.12 5.42 9.12
C THR A 103 2.97 6.27 8.59
N GLY A 104 1.86 5.62 8.24
CA GLY A 104 0.68 6.26 7.66
C GLY A 104 0.98 6.88 6.29
N GLY A 105 1.84 6.25 5.49
CA GLY A 105 2.26 6.71 4.18
C GLY A 105 3.26 7.86 4.18
N ARG A 106 3.84 8.19 5.34
CA ARG A 106 4.90 9.22 5.44
C ARG A 106 6.26 8.72 5.00
N LEU A 107 6.50 7.42 5.18
CA LEU A 107 7.71 6.73 4.74
C LEU A 107 7.42 5.80 3.57
N ALA A 108 6.32 6.04 2.84
CA ALA A 108 6.01 5.32 1.62
C ALA A 108 7.29 5.14 0.82
N CYS A 109 7.66 3.88 0.64
CA CYS A 109 8.78 3.39 -0.14
C CYS A 109 9.22 4.42 -1.17
N ALA A 110 10.49 4.81 -1.06
CA ALA A 110 11.24 5.62 -2.01
C ALA A 110 11.34 4.97 -3.40
N GLU A 111 10.31 4.23 -3.86
CA GLU A 111 10.39 3.29 -4.97
C GLU A 111 9.25 3.43 -5.98
N SER A 112 8.36 4.42 -5.83
CA SER A 112 7.70 4.92 -7.04
C SER A 112 8.74 5.47 -8.03
N TYR A 113 9.90 5.90 -7.52
CA TYR A 113 11.08 6.32 -8.28
C TYR A 113 12.28 6.17 -7.34
N THR A 114 12.92 4.98 -7.25
CA THR A 114 14.23 4.87 -6.56
C THR A 114 15.26 5.74 -7.25
N THR A 115 14.99 6.17 -8.48
CA THR A 115 15.82 7.05 -9.26
C THR A 115 15.07 8.29 -9.71
N ASP A 116 15.75 9.44 -9.76
CA ASP A 116 15.25 10.57 -10.57
C ASP A 116 15.09 10.18 -12.06
N ILE A 117 14.59 11.10 -12.88
CA ILE A 117 14.44 10.93 -14.34
C ILE A 117 15.76 10.60 -15.08
N PHE A 118 16.90 10.61 -14.37
CA PHE A 118 18.23 10.31 -14.88
C PHE A 118 18.83 9.02 -14.32
N GLY A 119 18.10 8.24 -13.52
CA GLY A 119 18.61 6.98 -12.97
C GLY A 119 19.41 7.14 -11.67
N ASN A 120 19.40 8.30 -11.01
CA ASN A 120 20.17 8.52 -9.78
C ASN A 120 19.37 8.16 -8.53
N PRO A 121 19.90 7.32 -7.61
CA PRO A 121 19.27 7.01 -6.34
C PRO A 121 18.82 8.25 -5.57
N ILE A 122 17.53 8.40 -5.29
CA ILE A 122 17.06 9.49 -4.43
C ILE A 122 17.54 9.26 -2.98
N PRO A 123 18.26 10.21 -2.36
CA PRO A 123 18.71 10.06 -0.98
C PRO A 123 17.52 9.85 -0.06
N TYR A 124 17.65 8.94 0.91
CA TYR A 124 16.68 8.70 1.98
C TYR A 124 16.36 10.05 2.66
N LEU A 125 15.21 10.64 2.36
CA LEU A 125 14.84 11.94 2.92
C LEU A 125 14.39 11.78 4.36
N GLU A 126 14.90 12.66 5.21
CA GLU A 126 14.75 12.61 6.66
C GLU A 126 13.28 12.52 7.10
N PRO A 127 12.97 11.77 8.18
CA PRO A 127 11.61 11.55 8.68
C PRO A 127 10.91 12.81 9.24
N SER A 128 11.54 13.98 9.19
CA SER A 128 11.09 15.27 9.74
C SER A 128 10.52 16.24 8.70
N GLY A 129 10.57 15.92 7.39
CA GLY A 129 10.05 16.77 6.32
C GLY A 129 8.97 16.11 5.46
N PRO A 130 8.13 16.88 4.75
CA PRO A 130 7.28 16.32 3.70
C PRO A 130 8.17 15.66 2.63
N ASN A 131 7.82 14.44 2.22
CA ASN A 131 8.48 13.77 1.09
C ASN A 131 8.40 14.72 -0.14
N PRO A 132 9.46 14.93 -0.94
CA PRO A 132 9.41 15.78 -2.13
C PRO A 132 8.39 15.29 -3.17
N ASN A 133 7.87 14.07 -3.02
CA ASN A 133 6.79 13.51 -3.84
C ASN A 133 5.39 13.61 -3.19
N SER A 134 5.27 14.26 -2.02
CA SER A 134 3.99 14.42 -1.35
C SER A 134 3.15 15.44 -2.09
N VAL A 135 1.93 15.05 -2.48
CA VAL A 135 1.04 15.94 -3.20
C VAL A 135 0.14 16.68 -2.24
N TYR A 136 -0.05 17.96 -2.49
CA TYR A 136 -1.04 18.75 -1.76
C TYR A 136 -2.38 18.71 -2.50
N TRP A 137 -3.42 18.22 -1.84
CA TRP A 137 -4.80 18.24 -2.35
C TRP A 137 -5.73 18.81 -1.29
N ASN A 138 -6.48 19.85 -1.63
CA ASN A 138 -7.41 20.54 -0.71
C ASN A 138 -6.80 20.91 0.66
N GLY A 139 -5.56 21.42 0.68
CA GLY A 139 -4.95 21.84 1.95
C GLY A 139 -4.32 20.71 2.78
N ARG A 140 -4.23 19.47 2.23
CA ARG A 140 -3.71 18.31 2.94
C ARG A 140 -2.70 17.54 2.09
N TRP A 141 -1.64 17.05 2.74
CA TRP A 141 -0.72 16.08 2.16
C TRP A 141 -1.42 14.76 1.87
N TRP A 142 -1.31 14.29 0.63
CA TRP A 142 -1.75 12.98 0.23
C TRP A 142 -0.68 11.94 0.60
N LEU A 143 -1.11 10.86 1.23
CA LEU A 143 -0.24 9.80 1.73
C LEU A 143 -0.64 8.49 1.07
N THR A 144 0.35 7.64 0.79
CA THR A 144 0.13 6.32 0.19
C THR A 144 1.10 5.32 0.80
N SER A 145 0.73 4.05 0.87
CA SER A 145 1.65 3.00 1.33
C SER A 145 2.06 2.05 0.19
N TYR A 146 1.58 2.31 -1.04
CA TYR A 146 1.77 1.42 -2.18
C TYR A 146 2.74 2.03 -3.20
N THR A 147 3.58 1.18 -3.80
CA THR A 147 4.33 1.51 -5.01
C THR A 147 3.44 1.31 -6.24
N TYR A 148 3.54 2.17 -7.25
CA TYR A 148 2.74 2.14 -8.46
C TYR A 148 3.65 2.25 -9.69
N PRO A 149 3.89 1.15 -10.43
CA PRO A 149 4.66 1.17 -11.69
C PRO A 149 3.97 1.90 -12.86
N ILE A 150 2.76 2.44 -12.70
CA ILE A 150 1.98 3.02 -13.82
C ILE A 150 2.42 4.47 -14.12
N ASN A 151 3.58 4.64 -14.73
CA ASN A 151 4.02 5.93 -15.29
C ASN A 151 4.07 5.87 -16.83
N PHE A 152 4.24 7.03 -17.47
CA PHE A 152 4.21 7.13 -18.94
C PHE A 152 5.20 6.18 -19.62
N LEU A 153 6.46 6.15 -19.17
CA LEU A 153 7.50 5.31 -19.75
C LEU A 153 7.19 3.83 -19.54
N THR A 154 6.80 3.45 -18.34
CA THR A 154 6.51 2.07 -17.97
C THR A 154 5.28 1.53 -18.70
N VAL A 155 4.25 2.35 -18.91
CA VAL A 155 3.10 1.97 -19.74
C VAL A 155 3.50 1.75 -21.19
N GLN A 156 4.38 2.57 -21.75
CA GLN A 156 4.88 2.35 -23.11
C GLN A 156 5.71 1.06 -23.23
N ILE A 157 6.57 0.77 -22.24
CA ILE A 157 7.37 -0.46 -22.21
C ILE A 157 6.44 -1.68 -22.14
N TYR A 158 5.54 -1.71 -21.17
CA TYR A 158 4.63 -2.83 -20.97
C TYR A 158 3.59 -2.95 -22.08
N GLY A 159 3.06 -1.84 -22.58
CA GLY A 159 2.09 -1.80 -23.68
C GLY A 159 2.72 -1.97 -25.07
N LYS A 160 4.04 -2.16 -25.18
CA LYS A 160 4.79 -2.24 -26.45
C LYS A 160 4.47 -1.06 -27.38
N GLY A 161 4.47 0.17 -26.84
CA GLY A 161 4.12 1.41 -27.55
C GLY A 161 2.62 1.75 -27.54
N SER A 162 1.77 0.93 -26.90
CA SER A 162 0.36 1.21 -26.63
C SER A 162 0.17 1.86 -25.26
N THR A 163 -0.95 2.57 -25.08
CA THR A 163 -1.42 3.06 -23.77
C THR A 163 -2.14 1.99 -22.95
N ARG A 164 -2.31 0.78 -23.50
CA ARG A 164 -2.88 -0.38 -22.80
C ARG A 164 -1.80 -1.30 -22.27
N LEU A 165 -1.95 -1.71 -21.01
CA LEU A 165 -1.03 -2.63 -20.33
C LEU A 165 -1.31 -4.08 -20.72
N GLN A 166 -0.28 -4.94 -20.66
CA GLN A 166 -0.49 -6.38 -20.77
C GLN A 166 -1.19 -6.91 -19.50
N PRO A 167 -1.97 -8.01 -19.60
CA PRO A 167 -2.72 -8.56 -18.46
C PRO A 167 -1.88 -8.79 -17.21
N LYS A 168 -0.65 -9.28 -17.38
CA LYS A 168 0.25 -9.59 -16.26
C LYS A 168 1.01 -8.39 -15.71
N CYS A 169 0.84 -7.17 -16.24
CA CYS A 169 1.60 -6.02 -15.78
C CYS A 169 1.24 -5.68 -14.32
N PRO A 170 2.24 -5.45 -13.44
CA PRO A 170 1.96 -4.99 -12.09
C PRO A 170 1.35 -3.57 -12.16
N LEU A 171 0.35 -3.31 -11.31
CA LEU A 171 -0.28 -1.98 -11.15
C LEU A 171 0.03 -1.36 -9.80
N PHE A 172 -0.01 -2.16 -8.74
CA PHE A 172 0.23 -1.72 -7.37
C PHE A 172 1.03 -2.78 -6.62
N TRP A 173 1.89 -2.32 -5.73
CA TRP A 173 2.75 -3.18 -4.91
C TRP A 173 2.78 -2.70 -3.46
N CYS A 174 2.64 -3.64 -2.53
CA CYS A 174 2.70 -3.39 -1.10
C CYS A 174 3.91 -4.08 -0.45
N PRO A 175 4.93 -3.33 0.03
CA PRO A 175 6.09 -3.89 0.72
C PRO A 175 5.88 -4.06 2.25
N TRP A 176 4.82 -3.47 2.81
CA TRP A 176 4.62 -3.36 4.27
C TRP A 176 4.28 -4.68 4.97
N HIS A 177 4.01 -5.74 4.22
CA HIS A 177 3.76 -7.06 4.78
C HIS A 177 5.01 -7.94 4.89
N SER A 178 6.17 -7.49 4.39
CA SER A 178 7.44 -8.23 4.46
C SER A 178 7.81 -8.72 5.88
N PRO A 179 7.65 -7.93 6.98
CA PRO A 179 7.97 -8.44 8.32
C PRO A 179 7.07 -9.60 8.79
N THR A 180 5.86 -9.71 8.23
CA THR A 180 4.85 -10.70 8.63
C THR A 180 4.77 -11.89 7.70
N LEU A 181 4.96 -11.68 6.39
CA LEU A 181 4.84 -12.68 5.35
C LEU A 181 6.19 -13.08 4.75
N ARG A 182 7.27 -12.32 5.00
CA ARG A 182 8.52 -12.34 4.21
C ARG A 182 8.24 -12.27 2.71
N ALA A 183 7.17 -11.56 2.36
CA ALA A 183 6.61 -11.49 1.04
C ALA A 183 5.86 -10.18 0.86
N ASP A 184 5.77 -9.79 -0.40
CA ASP A 184 5.08 -8.61 -0.85
C ASP A 184 3.79 -8.96 -1.56
N ILE A 185 2.86 -8.02 -1.59
CA ILE A 185 1.57 -8.20 -2.27
C ILE A 185 1.57 -7.35 -3.53
N ILE A 186 1.39 -7.98 -4.68
CA ILE A 186 1.37 -7.34 -6.00
C ILE A 186 -0.03 -7.50 -6.58
N ALA A 187 -0.61 -6.40 -7.04
CA ALA A 187 -1.85 -6.38 -7.81
C ALA A 187 -1.53 -6.13 -9.27
N ARG A 188 -2.01 -7.01 -10.17
CA ARG A 188 -1.77 -6.94 -11.61
C ARG A 188 -2.96 -6.38 -12.37
N TYR A 189 -2.74 -6.01 -13.62
CA TYR A 189 -3.73 -5.37 -14.49
C TYR A 189 -4.93 -6.28 -14.78
N ASP A 190 -4.74 -7.59 -14.91
CA ASP A 190 -5.82 -8.58 -15.03
C ASP A 190 -6.68 -8.76 -13.76
N GLY A 191 -6.37 -8.04 -12.67
CA GLY A 191 -7.08 -8.15 -11.39
C GLY A 191 -6.58 -9.26 -10.47
N SER A 192 -5.58 -10.04 -10.90
CA SER A 192 -4.93 -11.03 -10.05
C SER A 192 -4.11 -10.36 -8.94
N ILE A 193 -4.10 -11.00 -7.77
CA ILE A 193 -3.28 -10.57 -6.64
C ILE A 193 -2.34 -11.71 -6.28
N GLU A 194 -1.05 -11.41 -6.35
CA GLU A 194 0.02 -12.34 -6.07
C GLU A 194 0.72 -11.96 -4.77
N ILE A 195 1.16 -12.98 -4.03
CA ILE A 195 1.99 -12.80 -2.83
C ILE A 195 3.35 -13.41 -3.17
N THR A 196 4.38 -12.58 -3.33
CA THR A 196 5.71 -13.00 -3.77
C THR A 196 6.72 -12.89 -2.63
N SER A 197 7.52 -13.93 -2.38
CA SER A 197 8.54 -13.92 -1.34
C SER A 197 9.77 -13.11 -1.77
N SER A 198 9.92 -11.88 -1.27
CA SER A 198 11.13 -11.02 -1.30
C SER A 198 11.45 -10.27 -2.62
N PRO A 199 12.18 -9.12 -2.55
CA PRO A 199 12.32 -8.13 -3.62
C PRO A 199 13.41 -8.44 -4.65
N GLU A 200 14.02 -9.63 -4.61
CA GLU A 200 15.01 -10.10 -5.59
C GLU A 200 14.42 -10.26 -7.01
N ASN A 201 13.10 -10.12 -7.14
CA ASN A 201 12.37 -10.10 -8.40
C ASN A 201 12.16 -8.69 -8.98
N HIS A 202 12.76 -7.62 -8.42
CA HIS A 202 12.67 -6.29 -9.04
C HIS A 202 13.11 -6.29 -10.49
N ASP A 203 14.18 -7.03 -10.81
CA ASP A 203 14.66 -7.20 -12.18
C ASP A 203 13.76 -8.16 -13.00
N LEU A 204 13.22 -9.21 -12.37
CA LEU A 204 12.32 -10.19 -12.99
C LEU A 204 10.93 -9.63 -13.36
N LEU A 205 10.52 -8.51 -12.77
CA LEU A 205 9.30 -7.79 -13.17
C LEU A 205 9.43 -7.18 -14.58
N PHE A 206 10.65 -6.90 -15.03
CA PHE A 206 10.96 -6.39 -16.36
C PHE A 206 11.44 -7.50 -17.33
N GLU A 207 11.99 -8.60 -16.83
CA GLU A 207 12.46 -9.72 -17.67
C GLU A 207 11.33 -10.50 -18.35
N GLY A 208 10.11 -10.52 -17.77
CA GLY A 208 8.94 -11.17 -18.40
C GLY A 208 8.38 -10.48 -19.65
N SER A 209 9.04 -9.43 -20.16
CA SER A 209 8.56 -8.63 -21.31
C SER A 209 9.26 -8.96 -22.64
N THR A 210 10.29 -9.82 -22.64
CA THR A 210 11.08 -10.17 -23.83
C THR A 210 10.70 -11.50 -24.47
N GLU A 211 9.85 -12.32 -23.84
CA GLU A 211 9.34 -13.57 -24.40
C GLU A 211 7.88 -13.40 -24.83
N ASP A 212 7.71 -12.89 -26.06
CA ASP A 212 6.66 -13.21 -27.05
C ASP A 212 6.60 -12.14 -28.15
#